data_AF-A0A962YEE2-F1
#
_entry.id   AF-A0A962YEE2-F1
#
_cell.length_a   1.000
_cell.length_b   1.000
_cell.length_c   1.000
_cell.angle_alpha   90.00
_cell.angle_beta   90.00
_cell.angle_gamma   90.00
#
_symmetry.space_group_name_H-M   'P 1'
#
loop_
_entity.id
_entity.type
_entity.pdbx_description
1 polymer ?
#
loop_
_entity_poly.entity_id
_entity_poly.type
_entity_poly.pdbx_seq_one_letter_code
_entity_poly.pdbx_strand_id
1 'polypeptide(L)'
;TSQGALEHGQPVMFEQMQPMDIVVVGCVGVTRKGGRTGKGGGFADLELGIFRELGTVSENTPIVTTVHSIQVVADDQIVMLQHDSALHWIVTEQEVIETKSPYPQPSGVAWDVIQQDQLDDIPFLRKLKADILSRRSS
;
A
#
# COMPACT_ATOMS: atom_id res chain seq x y z
N THR A 1 17.32 -0.83 -4.21
CA THR A 1 17.07 -0.33 -5.59
C THR A 1 16.46 -1.45 -6.41
N SER A 2 15.84 -1.16 -7.56
CA SER A 2 15.28 -2.21 -8.44
C SER A 2 16.32 -3.25 -8.84
N GLN A 3 17.55 -2.80 -9.12
CA GLN A 3 18.68 -3.68 -9.43
C GLN A 3 19.04 -4.60 -8.26
N GLY A 4 19.18 -4.05 -7.05
CA GLY A 4 19.48 -4.88 -5.87
C GLY A 4 18.37 -5.90 -5.54
N ALA A 5 17.11 -5.56 -5.83
CA ALA A 5 16.00 -6.51 -5.67
C ALA A 5 16.09 -7.68 -6.67
N LEU A 6 16.60 -7.46 -7.88
CA LEU A 6 16.82 -8.53 -8.87
C LEU A 6 18.06 -9.37 -8.54
N GLU A 7 19.11 -8.74 -7.99
CA GLU A 7 20.37 -9.42 -7.66
C GLU A 7 20.26 -10.29 -6.39
N HIS A 8 19.48 -9.85 -5.41
CA HIS A 8 19.40 -10.50 -4.09
C HIS A 8 18.02 -11.05 -3.73
N GLY A 9 16.97 -10.65 -4.45
CA GLY A 9 15.61 -11.11 -4.20
C GLY A 9 15.31 -12.43 -4.87
N GLN A 10 14.33 -13.13 -4.31
CA GLN A 10 13.72 -14.29 -4.96
C GLN A 10 12.40 -13.84 -5.61
N PRO A 11 12.22 -14.04 -6.94
CA PRO A 11 10.93 -13.80 -7.57
C PRO A 11 9.87 -14.73 -6.98
N VAL A 12 8.77 -14.16 -6.54
CA VAL A 12 7.63 -14.88 -5.96
C VAL A 12 6.32 -14.30 -6.49
N MET A 13 5.31 -15.15 -6.58
CA MET A 13 3.93 -14.74 -6.84
C MET A 13 3.31 -14.19 -5.54
N PHE A 14 2.24 -13.41 -5.65
CA PHE A 14 1.55 -12.81 -4.50
C PHE A 14 1.13 -13.89 -3.47
N GLU A 15 0.66 -15.04 -3.94
CA GLU A 15 0.21 -16.16 -3.12
C GLU A 15 1.35 -16.90 -2.40
N GLN A 16 2.60 -16.65 -2.79
CA GLN A 16 3.79 -17.24 -2.18
C GLN A 16 4.41 -16.32 -1.12
N MET A 17 3.93 -15.07 -1.00
CA MET A 17 4.41 -14.13 0.01
C MET A 17 4.12 -14.65 1.41
N GLN A 18 5.12 -14.49 2.29
CA GLN A 18 4.96 -14.78 3.71
C GLN A 18 4.21 -13.64 4.42
N PRO A 19 3.59 -13.90 5.57
CA PRO A 19 3.02 -12.83 6.41
C PRO A 19 4.05 -11.74 6.71
N MET A 20 3.62 -10.49 6.63
CA MET A 20 4.45 -9.31 6.82
C MET A 20 4.26 -8.74 8.22
N ASP A 21 5.35 -8.64 8.97
CA ASP A 21 5.38 -7.94 10.25
C ASP A 21 5.40 -6.42 10.10
N ILE A 22 5.85 -5.93 8.93
CA ILE A 22 5.92 -4.51 8.60
C ILE A 22 5.87 -4.31 7.09
N VAL A 23 5.23 -3.23 6.65
CA VAL A 23 5.20 -2.82 5.25
C VAL A 23 5.80 -1.44 5.09
N VAL A 24 6.90 -1.33 4.34
CA VAL A 24 7.53 -0.05 4.03
C VAL A 24 7.06 0.42 2.66
N VAL A 25 6.46 1.61 2.59
CA VAL A 25 5.89 2.12 1.34
C VAL A 25 6.51 3.45 0.96
N GLY A 26 6.88 3.60 -0.31
CA GLY A 26 7.42 4.84 -0.85
C GLY A 26 6.34 5.92 -0.99
N CYS A 27 6.67 7.15 -0.58
CA CYS A 27 5.77 8.30 -0.64
C CYS A 27 6.49 9.50 -1.29
N VAL A 28 5.73 10.35 -1.98
CA VAL A 28 6.20 11.65 -2.50
C VAL A 28 5.89 12.77 -1.50
N GLY A 29 4.81 12.63 -0.74
CA GLY A 29 4.46 13.52 0.36
C GLY A 29 3.62 12.78 1.41
N VAL A 30 3.69 13.24 2.66
CA VAL A 30 2.94 12.68 3.79
C VAL A 30 2.45 13.77 4.72
N THR A 31 1.42 13.48 5.51
CA THR A 31 0.95 14.36 6.59
C THR A 31 1.20 13.71 7.94
N ARG A 32 1.30 14.51 9.00
CA ARG A 32 1.54 13.99 10.35
C ARG A 32 0.41 13.07 10.85
N LYS A 33 -0.80 13.20 10.28
CA LYS A 33 -1.95 12.30 10.55
C LYS A 33 -1.95 11.02 9.70
N GLY A 34 -0.86 10.72 9.00
CA GLY A 34 -0.72 9.48 8.23
C GLY A 34 -1.34 9.52 6.84
N GLY A 35 -1.77 10.70 6.38
CA GLY A 35 -2.10 10.90 4.97
C GLY A 35 -0.84 10.73 4.12
N ARG A 36 -0.98 10.16 2.92
CA ARG A 36 0.15 9.94 2.02
C ARG A 36 -0.25 10.14 0.57
N THR A 37 0.73 10.46 -0.26
CA THR A 37 0.56 10.43 -1.71
C THR A 37 1.79 9.82 -2.37
N GLY A 38 1.53 8.98 -3.38
CA GLY A 38 2.56 8.40 -4.23
C GLY A 38 2.72 9.19 -5.54
N LYS A 39 3.22 8.52 -6.58
CA LYS A 39 3.32 9.08 -7.94
C LYS A 39 1.98 9.17 -8.70
N GLY A 40 0.86 8.83 -8.06
CA GLY A 40 -0.48 8.90 -8.66
C GLY A 40 -0.99 7.64 -9.37
N GLY A 41 -0.24 6.54 -9.37
CA GLY A 41 -0.64 5.30 -10.09
C GLY A 41 -1.50 4.31 -9.31
N GLY A 42 -1.81 4.55 -8.03
CA GLY A 42 -2.63 3.64 -7.20
C GLY A 42 -2.05 2.26 -6.90
N PHE A 43 -0.86 1.92 -7.43
CA PHE A 43 -0.25 0.59 -7.29
C PHE A 43 -0.01 0.16 -5.85
N ALA A 44 0.45 1.06 -4.98
CA ALA A 44 0.74 0.72 -3.60
C ALA A 44 -0.52 0.29 -2.83
N ASP A 45 -1.64 0.98 -3.05
CA ASP A 45 -2.92 0.65 -2.42
C ASP A 45 -3.53 -0.63 -3.03
N LEU A 46 -3.33 -0.86 -4.32
CA LEU A 46 -3.67 -2.12 -4.98
C LEU A 46 -2.90 -3.31 -4.37
N GLU A 47 -1.58 -3.20 -4.27
CA GLU A 47 -0.71 -4.26 -3.71
C GLU A 47 -1.07 -4.54 -2.24
N LEU A 48 -1.23 -3.50 -1.43
CA LEU A 48 -1.68 -3.64 -0.03
C LEU A 48 -3.06 -4.27 0.07
N GLY A 49 -3.99 -3.90 -0.81
CA GLY A 49 -5.29 -4.54 -0.91
C GLY A 49 -5.17 -6.03 -1.21
N ILE A 50 -4.33 -6.42 -2.18
CA ILE A 50 -4.10 -7.82 -2.54
C ILE A 50 -3.52 -8.59 -1.34
N PHE A 51 -2.52 -8.03 -0.67
CA PHE A 51 -1.90 -8.69 0.50
C PHE A 51 -2.87 -8.86 1.67
N ARG A 52 -3.84 -7.95 1.83
CA ARG A 52 -4.95 -8.13 2.80
C ARG A 52 -5.89 -9.26 2.40
N GLU A 53 -6.28 -9.35 1.13
CA GLU A 53 -7.11 -10.46 0.61
C GLU A 53 -6.43 -11.82 0.77
N LEU A 54 -5.10 -11.85 0.68
CA LEU A 54 -4.30 -13.05 0.87
C LEU A 54 -3.96 -13.33 2.34
N GLY A 55 -4.34 -12.45 3.26
CA GLY A 55 -4.06 -12.57 4.69
C GLY A 55 -2.58 -12.40 5.06
N THR A 56 -1.75 -11.90 4.15
CA THR A 56 -0.32 -11.66 4.41
C THR A 56 -0.06 -10.29 5.02
N VAL A 57 -1.01 -9.35 4.89
CA VAL A 57 -1.06 -8.09 5.64
C VAL A 57 -2.33 -8.08 6.48
N SER A 58 -2.19 -7.85 7.79
CA SER A 58 -3.31 -7.80 8.73
C SER A 58 -3.57 -6.38 9.21
N GLU A 59 -4.66 -6.17 9.96
CA GLU A 59 -4.94 -4.90 10.64
C GLU A 59 -3.84 -4.49 11.63
N ASN A 60 -3.09 -5.47 12.15
CA ASN A 60 -1.99 -5.23 13.09
C ASN A 60 -0.65 -5.00 12.38
N THR A 61 -0.58 -5.14 11.06
CA THR A 61 0.66 -4.94 10.29
C THR A 61 0.92 -3.45 10.10
N PRO A 62 1.93 -2.84 10.75
CA PRO A 62 2.24 -1.44 10.58
C PRO A 62 2.68 -1.13 9.14
N ILE A 63 2.06 -0.10 8.59
CA ILE A 63 2.44 0.53 7.33
C ILE A 63 3.30 1.75 7.65
N VAL A 64 4.53 1.74 7.18
CA VAL A 64 5.54 2.76 7.50
C VAL A 64 6.13 3.36 6.25
N THR A 65 6.75 4.52 6.39
CA THR A 65 7.53 5.12 5.32
C THR A 65 8.79 5.79 5.83
N THR A 66 9.75 5.96 4.94
CA THR A 66 10.89 6.87 5.11
C THR A 66 10.78 7.98 4.08
N VAL A 67 10.84 9.22 4.53
CA VAL A 67 10.79 10.42 3.68
C VAL A 67 11.74 11.49 4.22
N HIS A 68 12.13 12.46 3.39
CA HIS A 68 12.79 13.65 3.90
C HIS A 68 11.76 14.52 4.65
N SER A 69 12.17 15.19 5.73
CA SER A 69 11.33 16.14 6.48
C SER A 69 10.55 17.15 5.64
N ILE A 70 11.09 17.62 4.50
CA ILE A 70 10.40 18.56 3.58
C ILE A 70 9.15 17.95 2.92
N GLN A 71 9.08 16.62 2.84
CA GLN A 71 7.94 15.89 2.29
C GLN A 71 6.82 15.72 3.32
N VAL A 72 7.03 16.14 4.58
CA VAL A 72 5.99 16.21 5.60
C VAL A 72 5.24 17.53 5.45
N VAL A 73 4.05 17.47 4.87
CA VAL A 73 3.21 18.64 4.53
C VAL A 73 2.03 18.78 5.48
N ALA A 74 1.31 19.90 5.37
CA ALA A 74 0.09 20.14 6.13
C ALA A 74 -1.01 19.13 5.76
N ASP A 75 -1.88 18.80 6.72
CA ASP A 75 -2.90 17.76 6.56
C ASP A 75 -3.89 18.05 5.42
N ASP A 76 -4.15 19.31 5.11
CA ASP A 76 -5.07 19.75 4.05
C ASP A 76 -4.48 19.68 2.63
N GLN A 77 -3.17 19.40 2.50
CA GLN A 77 -2.52 19.25 1.21
C GLN A 77 -2.63 17.85 0.62
N ILE A 78 -3.01 16.85 1.42
CA ILE A 78 -3.19 15.47 0.97
C ILE A 78 -4.62 15.04 1.25
N VAL A 79 -5.35 14.75 0.17
CA VAL A 79 -6.69 14.19 0.23
C VAL A 79 -6.59 12.67 0.24
N MET A 80 -7.07 12.05 1.30
CA MET A 80 -7.21 10.60 1.41
C MET A 80 -8.57 10.15 0.91
N LEU A 81 -8.58 9.08 0.11
CA LEU A 81 -9.76 8.39 -0.37
C LEU A 81 -10.01 7.13 0.46
N GLN A 82 -11.22 6.57 0.37
CA GLN A 82 -11.62 5.41 1.16
C GLN A 82 -10.77 4.15 0.90
N HIS A 83 -10.18 4.05 -0.29
CA HIS A 83 -9.33 2.91 -0.67
C HIS A 83 -7.84 3.13 -0.34
N ASP A 84 -7.46 4.32 0.14
CA ASP A 84 -6.08 4.63 0.45
C ASP A 84 -5.68 4.03 1.80
N SER A 85 -4.51 3.41 1.85
CA SER A 85 -3.94 2.90 3.10
C SER A 85 -3.18 4.01 3.84
N ALA A 86 -3.62 4.33 5.05
CA ALA A 86 -2.95 5.32 5.88
C ALA A 86 -1.64 4.79 6.49
N LEU A 87 -0.68 5.70 6.71
CA LEU A 87 0.56 5.38 7.40
C LEU A 87 0.33 5.30 8.91
N HIS A 88 0.97 4.34 9.55
CA HIS A 88 1.05 4.22 11.01
C HIS A 88 2.27 4.97 11.56
N TRP A 89 3.39 4.93 10.81
CA TRP A 89 4.63 5.59 11.18
C TRP A 89 5.28 6.30 10.00
N ILE A 90 5.86 7.47 10.28
CA ILE A 90 6.66 8.24 9.33
C ILE A 90 8.03 8.42 9.96
N VAL A 91 9.08 8.01 9.25
CA VAL A 91 10.47 8.17 9.67
C VAL A 91 11.13 9.20 8.76
N THR A 92 11.71 10.23 9.38
CA THR A 92 12.49 11.25 8.68
C THR A 92 13.92 11.26 9.19
N GLU A 93 14.77 12.09 8.59
CA GLU A 93 16.12 12.32 9.10
C GLU A 93 16.16 13.09 10.43
N GLN A 94 15.03 13.66 10.87
CA GLN A 94 14.94 14.50 12.09
C GLN A 94 14.15 13.84 13.22
N GLU A 95 13.14 13.03 12.89
CA GLU A 95 12.23 12.46 13.88
C GLU A 95 11.49 11.22 13.37
N VAL A 96 10.90 10.49 14.31
CA VAL A 96 9.96 9.38 14.08
C VAL A 96 8.58 9.81 14.57
N ILE A 97 7.58 9.76 13.69
CA ILE A 97 6.22 10.24 13.95
C ILE A 97 5.28 9.04 13.98
N GLU A 98 4.65 8.81 15.14
CA GLU A 98 3.47 7.94 15.24
C GLU A 98 2.24 8.75 14.80
N THR A 99 1.55 8.30 13.76
CA THR A 99 0.53 9.14 13.10
C THR A 99 -0.78 9.23 13.86
N LYS A 100 -1.12 8.19 14.64
CA LYS A 100 -2.43 7.99 15.29
C LYS A 100 -3.57 8.34 14.32
N SER A 101 -3.43 7.83 13.10
CA SER A 101 -4.27 8.18 11.96
C SER A 101 -5.76 8.07 12.28
N PRO A 102 -6.57 9.09 11.95
CA PRO A 102 -8.02 9.00 12.01
C PRO A 102 -8.62 8.27 10.80
N TYR A 103 -7.82 8.03 9.75
CA TYR A 103 -8.27 7.37 8.54
C TYR A 103 -8.44 5.86 8.78
N PRO A 104 -9.57 5.26 8.34
CA PRO A 104 -9.74 3.81 8.40
C PRO A 104 -8.78 3.12 7.43
N GLN A 105 -8.37 1.89 7.75
CA GLN A 105 -7.66 1.04 6.81
C GLN A 105 -8.66 0.33 5.88
N PRO A 106 -8.38 0.22 4.57
CA PRO A 106 -9.16 -0.63 3.68
C PRO A 106 -9.05 -2.09 4.11
N SER A 107 -10.14 -2.86 3.97
CA SER A 107 -10.13 -4.29 4.27
C SER A 107 -9.51 -5.15 3.16
N GLY A 108 -9.27 -4.56 1.98
CA GLY A 108 -8.87 -5.31 0.80
C GLY A 108 -8.84 -4.47 -0.47
N VAL A 109 -8.88 -5.13 -1.63
CA VAL A 109 -8.84 -4.44 -2.93
C VAL A 109 -10.18 -3.76 -3.24
N ALA A 110 -10.14 -2.45 -3.54
CA ALA A 110 -11.25 -1.67 -4.08
C ALA A 110 -11.37 -1.89 -5.60
N TRP A 111 -11.88 -3.06 -6.00
CA TRP A 111 -11.97 -3.49 -7.40
C TRP A 111 -12.80 -2.59 -8.32
N ASP A 112 -13.66 -1.77 -7.73
CA ASP A 112 -14.51 -0.77 -8.37
C ASP A 112 -13.77 0.54 -8.71
N VAL A 113 -12.62 0.78 -8.08
CA VAL A 113 -11.79 1.97 -8.29
C VAL A 113 -10.64 1.73 -9.27
N ILE A 114 -10.29 0.46 -9.52
CA ILE A 114 -9.23 0.11 -10.47
C ILE A 114 -9.65 0.48 -11.89
N GLN A 115 -8.79 1.23 -12.58
CA GLN A 115 -9.04 1.66 -13.95
C GLN A 115 -8.94 0.47 -14.92
N GLN A 116 -9.72 0.51 -15.99
CA GLN A 116 -9.82 -0.60 -16.94
C GLN A 116 -8.49 -0.88 -17.65
N ASP A 117 -7.75 0.18 -18.00
CA ASP A 117 -6.40 0.09 -18.57
C ASP A 117 -5.43 -0.62 -17.62
N GLN A 118 -5.49 -0.38 -16.30
CA GLN A 118 -4.69 -1.13 -15.33
C GLN A 118 -5.03 -2.63 -15.32
N LEU A 119 -6.29 -3.00 -15.52
CA LEU A 119 -6.69 -4.42 -15.65
C LEU A 119 -6.23 -5.04 -16.96
N ASP A 120 -6.13 -4.25 -18.03
CA ASP A 120 -5.71 -4.70 -19.35
C ASP A 120 -4.19 -4.81 -19.47
N ASP A 121 -3.46 -3.83 -18.94
CA ASP A 121 -2.01 -3.71 -19.04
C ASP A 121 -1.25 -4.59 -18.05
N ILE A 122 -1.93 -5.12 -17.03
CA ILE A 122 -1.34 -5.98 -16.00
C ILE A 122 -1.95 -7.40 -16.15
N PRO A 123 -1.34 -8.30 -16.95
CA PRO A 123 -1.99 -9.53 -17.38
C PRO A 123 -2.43 -10.46 -16.23
N PHE A 124 -1.70 -10.45 -15.11
CA PHE A 124 -2.04 -11.29 -13.97
C PHE A 124 -3.21 -10.75 -13.13
N LEU A 125 -3.52 -9.45 -13.23
CA LEU A 125 -4.50 -8.79 -12.37
C LEU A 125 -5.93 -9.29 -12.62
N ARG A 126 -6.26 -9.63 -13.88
CA ARG A 126 -7.57 -10.25 -14.23
C ARG A 126 -7.76 -11.61 -13.59
N LYS A 127 -6.73 -12.46 -13.64
CA LYS A 127 -6.75 -13.79 -13.02
C LYS A 127 -6.88 -13.66 -11.50
N LEU A 128 -6.04 -12.81 -10.90
CA LEU A 128 -6.04 -12.55 -9.47
C LEU A 128 -7.40 -12.01 -8.97
N LYS A 129 -8.02 -11.10 -9.74
CA LYS A 129 -9.38 -10.59 -9.45
C LYS A 129 -10.40 -11.72 -9.40
N ALA A 130 -10.40 -12.60 -10.40
CA ALA A 130 -11.34 -13.73 -10.45
C ALA A 130 -11.13 -14.69 -9.26
N ASP A 131 -9.88 -15.03 -8.97
CA ASP A 131 -9.51 -15.92 -7.86
C ASP A 131 -9.95 -15.34 -6.50
N ILE A 132 -9.64 -14.06 -6.23
CA ILE A 132 -10.04 -13.38 -4.99
C ILE A 132 -11.56 -13.29 -4.85
N LEU A 133 -12.29 -12.91 -5.90
CA LEU A 133 -13.75 -12.78 -5.84
C LEU A 133 -14.45 -14.12 -5.65
N SER A 134 -13.89 -15.21 -6.20
CA SER A 134 -14.42 -16.56 -5.96
C SER A 134 -14.28 -16.99 -4.50
N ARG A 135 -13.15 -16.65 -3.84
CA ARG A 135 -12.90 -16.94 -2.43
C ARG A 135 -13.85 -16.18 -1.49
N ARG A 136 -14.17 -14.92 -1.79
CA ARG A 136 -15.13 -14.13 -1.01
C ARG A 136 -16.56 -14.65 -1.08
N SER A 137 -16.89 -15.40 -2.13
CA SER A 137 -18.23 -15.95 -2.36
C SER A 137 -18.41 -17.37 -1.79
N SER A 138 -17.34 -17.93 -1.21
CA SER A 138 -17.26 -19.28 -0.64
C SER A 138 -17.30 -19.20 0.89
#